data_AF-A0A7V5FSG7-F1
#
_entry.id   AF-A0A7V5FSG7-F1
#
_cell.length_a   1.000
_cell.length_b   1.000
_cell.length_c   1.000
_cell.angle_alpha   90.00
_cell.angle_beta   90.00
_cell.angle_gamma   90.00
#
_symmetry.space_group_name_H-M   'P 1'
#
loop_
_entity.id
_entity.type
_entity.pdbx_description
1 polymer ?
#
loop_
_entity_poly.entity_id
_entity_poly.type
_entity_poly.pdbx_seq_one_letter_code
_entity_poly.pdbx_strand_id
1 'polypeptide(L)'
;MSAKIISGTETAKAIREELKVDVAALKKKHNLVPGLVTILVGENPASQSYVAAKNKTAHNLGIYSEQVTLPADTSEEDLLALVAQHNNDPKIHGILVQLPLPKHINEAKVLYAIDPGKDVDGFHPVNVGKMMLGEQCFLPCTPHGVLELLLRSGVETSGAEVVVVGRSNIVGKPVANLMLQKREGGNATVTLCHTRTRDMDFHTRRADILVVAAGVANMIKADQVKEGVVVIDVGVNRIGMSESGKAILAGDVEFDSVKEKAAAITPVPGGVGPMTITMLMKNTVQAARQSAGLE
;
A
#
# COMPACT_ATOMS: atom_id res chain seq x y z
N MET A 1 14.81 20.67 16.65
CA MET A 1 13.61 20.13 17.32
C MET A 1 13.39 18.76 16.73
N SER A 2 13.09 17.72 17.52
CA SER A 2 12.94 16.37 16.98
C SER A 2 11.68 16.25 16.11
N ALA A 3 11.75 15.49 15.01
CA ALA A 3 10.65 15.35 14.06
C ALA A 3 9.36 14.80 14.70
N LYS A 4 8.20 15.27 14.21
CA LYS A 4 6.89 14.68 14.51
C LYS A 4 6.82 13.27 13.92
N ILE A 5 6.40 12.29 14.72
CA ILE A 5 6.24 10.92 14.23
C ILE A 5 4.89 10.78 13.50
N ILE A 6 4.94 10.35 12.24
CA ILE A 6 3.76 9.99 11.45
C ILE A 6 3.44 8.51 11.73
N SER A 7 2.60 8.28 12.73
CA SER A 7 2.21 6.94 13.16
C SER A 7 1.16 6.34 12.24
N GLY A 8 1.57 5.44 11.35
CA GLY A 8 0.63 4.70 10.53
C GLY A 8 -0.13 3.62 11.29
N THR A 9 0.36 3.19 12.45
CA THR A 9 -0.40 2.32 13.36
C THR A 9 -1.64 3.03 13.91
N GLU A 10 -1.49 4.26 14.39
CA GLU A 10 -2.59 5.06 14.91
C GLU A 10 -3.54 5.47 13.78
N THR A 11 -3.00 5.92 12.65
CA THR A 11 -3.78 6.29 11.47
C THR A 11 -4.59 5.10 10.94
N ALA A 12 -3.97 3.92 10.83
CA ALA A 12 -4.65 2.70 10.43
C ALA A 12 -5.76 2.30 11.41
N LYS A 13 -5.54 2.48 12.71
CA LYS A 13 -6.55 2.19 13.74
C LYS A 13 -7.78 3.08 13.57
N ALA A 14 -7.59 4.40 13.43
CA ALA A 14 -8.68 5.35 13.22
C ALA A 14 -9.51 5.00 11.98
N ILE A 15 -8.85 4.76 10.84
CA ILE A 15 -9.53 4.37 9.59
C ILE A 15 -10.29 3.05 9.77
N ARG A 16 -9.74 2.06 10.49
CA ARG A 16 -10.45 0.80 10.75
C ARG A 16 -11.69 0.99 11.61
N GLU A 17 -11.66 1.92 12.57
CA GLU A 17 -12.84 2.25 13.38
C GLU A 17 -13.93 2.90 12.52
N GLU A 18 -13.57 3.82 11.63
CA GLU A 18 -14.47 4.40 10.61
C GLU A 18 -15.07 3.30 9.71
N LEU A 19 -14.22 2.43 9.13
CA LEU A 19 -14.65 1.34 8.27
C LEU A 19 -15.58 0.35 8.97
N LYS A 20 -15.37 0.08 10.27
CA LYS A 20 -16.23 -0.83 11.02
C LYS A 20 -17.66 -0.28 11.15
N VAL A 21 -17.79 1.03 11.33
CA VAL A 21 -19.10 1.70 11.32
C VAL A 21 -19.73 1.60 9.93
N ASP A 22 -18.95 1.85 8.87
CA ASP A 22 -19.43 1.77 7.49
C ASP A 22 -19.91 0.36 7.10
N VAL A 23 -19.14 -0.67 7.42
CA VAL A 23 -19.51 -2.08 7.13
C VAL A 23 -20.79 -2.47 7.87
N ALA A 24 -20.92 -2.07 9.14
CA ALA A 24 -22.15 -2.30 9.91
C ALA A 24 -23.36 -1.57 9.28
N ALA A 25 -23.17 -0.35 8.78
CA ALA A 25 -24.21 0.41 8.11
C ALA A 25 -24.62 -0.23 6.77
N LEU A 26 -23.67 -0.70 5.96
CA LEU A 26 -23.94 -1.42 4.70
C LEU A 26 -24.79 -2.67 4.94
N LYS A 27 -24.41 -3.48 5.94
CA LYS A 27 -25.16 -4.68 6.31
C LYS A 27 -26.58 -4.34 6.77
N LYS A 28 -26.73 -3.33 7.63
CA LYS A 28 -28.04 -2.95 8.19
C LYS A 28 -28.98 -2.32 7.14
N LYS A 29 -28.47 -1.45 6.28
CA LYS A 29 -29.29 -0.65 5.34
C LYS A 29 -29.52 -1.35 4.00
N HIS A 30 -28.55 -2.12 3.51
CA HIS A 30 -28.55 -2.68 2.17
C HIS A 30 -28.44 -4.21 2.15
N ASN A 31 -28.38 -4.86 3.31
CA ASN A 31 -28.09 -6.29 3.43
C ASN A 31 -26.81 -6.70 2.68
N LEU A 32 -25.85 -5.77 2.58
CA LEU A 32 -24.61 -5.95 1.84
C LEU A 32 -23.46 -6.20 2.81
N VAL A 33 -22.77 -7.33 2.65
CA VAL A 33 -21.55 -7.65 3.41
C VAL A 33 -20.39 -7.67 2.41
N PRO A 34 -19.41 -6.76 2.54
CA PRO A 34 -18.22 -6.78 1.69
C PRO A 34 -17.49 -8.12 1.83
N GLY A 35 -16.92 -8.59 0.72
CA GLY A 35 -16.31 -9.91 0.62
C GLY A 35 -14.94 -9.83 -0.02
N LEU A 36 -13.95 -10.46 0.61
CA LEU A 36 -12.56 -10.47 0.19
C LEU A 36 -12.07 -11.91 0.10
N VAL A 37 -11.42 -12.28 -1.01
CA VAL A 37 -10.60 -13.49 -1.08
C VAL A 37 -9.13 -13.13 -1.14
N THR A 38 -8.32 -13.85 -0.37
CA THR A 38 -6.86 -13.79 -0.40
C THR A 38 -6.30 -15.12 -0.88
N ILE A 39 -5.55 -15.09 -1.97
CA ILE A 39 -4.94 -16.27 -2.58
C ILE A 39 -3.43 -16.23 -2.32
N LEU A 40 -2.91 -17.27 -1.68
CA LEU A 40 -1.50 -17.47 -1.42
C LEU A 40 -1.00 -18.70 -2.17
N VAL A 41 0.11 -18.59 -2.91
CA VAL A 41 0.73 -19.73 -3.59
C VAL A 41 2.10 -20.00 -3.00
N GLY A 42 2.27 -21.19 -2.42
CA GLY A 42 3.50 -21.62 -1.73
C GLY A 42 3.58 -21.19 -0.26
N GLU A 43 4.79 -21.28 0.29
CA GLU A 43 5.00 -21.30 1.75
C GLU A 43 5.91 -20.17 2.25
N ASN A 44 6.01 -19.05 1.51
CA ASN A 44 6.83 -17.93 1.95
C ASN A 44 6.35 -17.41 3.33
N PRO A 45 7.20 -17.46 4.39
CA PRO A 45 6.76 -17.11 5.75
C PRO A 45 6.30 -15.66 5.90
N ALA A 46 6.91 -14.73 5.16
CA ALA A 46 6.49 -13.33 5.17
C ALA A 46 5.09 -13.19 4.56
N SER A 47 4.85 -13.83 3.42
CA SER A 47 3.53 -13.84 2.77
C SER A 47 2.45 -14.45 3.67
N GLN A 48 2.73 -15.56 4.35
CA GLN A 48 1.80 -16.18 5.30
C GLN A 48 1.41 -15.23 6.45
N SER A 49 2.39 -14.57 7.06
CA SER A 49 2.13 -13.61 8.14
C SER A 49 1.28 -12.43 7.66
N TYR A 50 1.57 -11.90 6.47
CA TYR A 50 0.80 -10.81 5.86
C TYR A 50 -0.65 -11.21 5.55
N VAL A 51 -0.86 -12.38 4.94
CA VAL A 51 -2.19 -12.88 4.61
C VAL A 51 -3.01 -13.16 5.88
N ALA A 52 -2.40 -13.76 6.91
CA ALA A 52 -3.06 -13.95 8.20
C ALA A 52 -3.50 -12.63 8.84
N ALA A 53 -2.67 -11.58 8.76
CA ALA A 53 -3.01 -10.25 9.25
C ALA A 53 -4.15 -9.59 8.45
N LYS A 54 -4.18 -9.77 7.13
CA LYS A 54 -5.27 -9.31 6.25
C LYS A 54 -6.59 -9.98 6.65
N ASN A 55 -6.61 -11.31 6.72
CA ASN A 55 -7.81 -12.06 7.10
C ASN A 55 -8.30 -11.71 8.51
N LYS A 56 -7.40 -11.60 9.49
CA LYS A 56 -7.78 -11.17 10.84
C LYS A 56 -8.40 -9.77 10.84
N THR A 57 -7.85 -8.85 10.05
CA THR A 57 -8.37 -7.47 9.97
C THR A 57 -9.74 -7.45 9.31
N ALA A 58 -9.94 -8.19 8.21
CA ALA A 58 -11.23 -8.30 7.52
C ALA A 58 -12.34 -8.79 8.47
N HIS A 59 -12.10 -9.90 9.17
CA HIS A 59 -13.06 -10.45 10.14
C HIS A 59 -13.41 -9.45 11.26
N ASN A 60 -12.40 -8.74 11.79
CA ASN A 60 -12.62 -7.75 12.85
C ASN A 60 -13.48 -6.56 12.41
N LEU A 61 -13.49 -6.25 11.12
CA LEU A 61 -14.32 -5.20 10.51
C LEU A 61 -15.71 -5.71 10.12
N GLY A 62 -15.96 -7.02 10.18
CA GLY A 62 -17.21 -7.64 9.72
C GLY A 62 -17.26 -7.89 8.21
N ILE A 63 -16.10 -7.88 7.53
CA ILE A 63 -15.94 -8.26 6.13
C ILE A 63 -15.91 -9.79 6.05
N TYR A 64 -16.64 -10.35 5.09
CA TYR A 64 -16.55 -11.77 4.74
C TYR A 64 -15.18 -12.02 4.10
N SER A 65 -14.38 -12.94 4.67
CA SER A 65 -13.00 -13.15 4.24
C SER A 65 -12.73 -14.62 4.00
N GLU A 66 -12.24 -14.95 2.81
CA GLU A 66 -11.76 -16.28 2.45
C GLU A 66 -10.24 -16.26 2.24
N GLN A 67 -9.57 -17.30 2.72
CA GLN A 67 -8.16 -17.54 2.43
C GLN A 67 -8.03 -18.85 1.66
N VAL A 68 -7.43 -18.79 0.48
CA VAL A 68 -7.06 -19.97 -0.31
C VAL A 68 -5.55 -20.06 -0.33
N THR A 69 -5.00 -21.15 0.21
CA THR A 69 -3.57 -21.46 0.15
C THR A 69 -3.35 -22.60 -0.82
N LEU A 70 -2.60 -22.36 -1.87
CA LEU A 70 -2.24 -23.32 -2.91
C LEU A 70 -0.79 -23.78 -2.75
N PRO A 71 -0.46 -25.04 -3.10
CA PRO A 71 0.91 -25.54 -3.13
C PRO A 71 1.85 -24.72 -4.01
N ALA A 72 3.15 -24.75 -3.72
CA ALA A 72 4.15 -23.99 -4.49
C ALA A 72 4.33 -24.48 -5.94
N ASP A 73 3.90 -25.71 -6.25
CA ASP A 73 3.95 -26.36 -7.56
C ASP A 73 2.64 -26.20 -8.36
N THR A 74 1.65 -25.47 -7.84
CA THR A 74 0.40 -25.13 -8.54
C THR A 74 0.69 -24.55 -9.93
N SER A 75 -0.04 -25.00 -10.95
CA SER A 75 0.15 -24.51 -12.31
C SER A 75 -0.41 -23.09 -12.50
N GLU A 76 0.09 -22.37 -13.51
CA GLU A 76 -0.49 -21.07 -13.90
C GLU A 76 -1.97 -21.22 -14.31
N GLU A 77 -2.32 -22.30 -14.98
CA GLU A 77 -3.69 -22.59 -15.43
C GLU A 77 -4.65 -22.79 -14.25
N ASP A 78 -4.25 -23.56 -13.23
CA ASP A 78 -5.08 -23.79 -12.04
C ASP A 78 -5.32 -22.50 -11.27
N LEU A 79 -4.29 -21.65 -11.13
CA LEU A 79 -4.42 -20.36 -10.48
C LEU A 79 -5.35 -19.42 -11.26
N LEU A 80 -5.25 -19.38 -12.59
CA LEU A 80 -6.13 -18.59 -13.44
C LEU A 80 -7.59 -19.09 -13.35
N ALA A 81 -7.81 -20.40 -13.31
CA ALA A 81 -9.13 -20.98 -13.12
C ALA A 81 -9.75 -20.58 -11.77
N LEU A 82 -8.96 -20.59 -10.69
CA LEU A 82 -9.38 -20.13 -9.37
C LEU A 82 -9.73 -18.63 -9.38
N VAL A 83 -8.91 -17.78 -10.01
CA VAL A 83 -9.20 -16.35 -10.17
C VAL A 83 -10.51 -16.16 -10.94
N ALA A 84 -10.73 -16.91 -12.02
CA ALA A 84 -11.97 -16.87 -12.78
C ALA A 84 -13.19 -17.29 -11.94
N GLN A 85 -13.06 -18.30 -11.07
CA GLN A 85 -14.12 -18.69 -10.14
C GLN A 85 -14.51 -17.51 -9.23
N HIS A 86 -13.53 -16.84 -8.60
CA HIS A 86 -13.81 -15.73 -7.69
C HIS A 86 -14.27 -14.45 -8.40
N ASN A 87 -13.84 -14.22 -9.64
CA ASN A 87 -14.40 -13.16 -10.48
C ASN A 87 -15.93 -13.32 -10.66
N ASN A 88 -16.39 -14.56 -10.79
CA ASN A 88 -17.80 -14.87 -10.99
C ASN A 88 -18.61 -15.06 -9.69
N ASP A 89 -17.96 -15.10 -8.53
CA ASP A 89 -18.65 -15.26 -7.25
C ASP A 89 -19.26 -13.92 -6.77
N PRO A 90 -20.60 -13.78 -6.67
CA PRO A 90 -21.23 -12.55 -6.21
C PRO A 90 -21.00 -12.24 -4.73
N LYS A 91 -20.50 -13.19 -3.93
CA LYS A 91 -20.13 -12.94 -2.52
C LYS A 91 -18.78 -12.24 -2.41
N ILE A 92 -17.92 -12.38 -3.42
CA ILE A 92 -16.57 -11.83 -3.44
C ILE A 92 -16.59 -10.50 -4.20
N HIS A 93 -16.20 -9.43 -3.52
CA HIS A 93 -16.12 -8.09 -4.06
C HIS A 93 -14.67 -7.66 -4.29
N GLY A 94 -13.72 -8.25 -3.56
CA GLY A 94 -12.30 -8.01 -3.71
C GLY A 94 -11.51 -9.31 -3.83
N ILE A 95 -10.54 -9.32 -4.75
CA ILE A 95 -9.61 -10.42 -4.95
C ILE A 95 -8.20 -9.88 -4.73
N LEU A 96 -7.41 -10.58 -3.93
CA LEU A 96 -5.98 -10.33 -3.77
C LEU A 96 -5.20 -11.63 -4.01
N VAL A 97 -4.30 -11.60 -4.98
CA VAL A 97 -3.28 -12.64 -5.15
C VAL A 97 -1.99 -12.14 -4.49
N GLN A 98 -1.52 -12.87 -3.48
CA GLN A 98 -0.36 -12.47 -2.69
C GLN A 98 0.94 -12.70 -3.48
N LEU A 99 1.66 -11.61 -3.73
CA LEU A 99 2.97 -11.62 -4.38
C LEU A 99 4.12 -11.77 -3.37
N PRO A 100 5.31 -12.22 -3.81
CA PRO A 100 5.62 -12.74 -5.15
C PRO A 100 5.04 -14.14 -5.38
N LEU A 101 4.73 -14.46 -6.63
CA LEU A 101 4.34 -15.82 -7.02
C LEU A 101 5.57 -16.71 -7.26
N PRO A 102 5.41 -18.06 -7.24
CA PRO A 102 6.43 -18.97 -7.73
C PRO A 102 6.92 -18.60 -9.14
N LYS A 103 8.22 -18.80 -9.40
CA LYS A 103 8.90 -18.31 -10.62
C LYS A 103 8.33 -18.87 -11.93
N HIS A 104 7.65 -20.00 -11.91
CA HIS A 104 7.06 -20.62 -13.10
C HIS A 104 5.69 -20.01 -13.47
N ILE A 105 5.12 -19.15 -12.63
CA ILE A 105 3.86 -18.45 -12.89
C ILE A 105 4.14 -17.02 -13.31
N ASN A 106 3.49 -16.57 -14.39
CA ASN A 106 3.55 -15.18 -14.81
C ASN A 106 2.61 -14.31 -13.97
N GLU A 107 3.19 -13.53 -13.05
CA GLU A 107 2.45 -12.59 -12.19
C GLU A 107 1.54 -11.64 -12.96
N ALA A 108 2.01 -11.10 -14.10
CA ALA A 108 1.22 -10.15 -14.89
C ALA A 108 -0.04 -10.81 -15.46
N LYS A 109 0.05 -12.03 -15.98
CA LYS A 109 -1.14 -12.75 -16.48
C LYS A 109 -2.18 -12.96 -15.38
N VAL A 110 -1.74 -13.33 -14.17
CA VAL A 110 -2.62 -13.55 -13.04
C VAL A 110 -3.29 -12.26 -12.58
N LEU A 111 -2.51 -11.18 -12.43
CA LEU A 111 -3.05 -9.87 -12.06
C LEU A 111 -4.04 -9.33 -13.11
N TYR A 112 -3.80 -9.59 -14.39
CA TYR A 112 -4.68 -9.11 -15.48
C TYR A 112 -5.92 -9.97 -15.66
N ALA A 113 -5.94 -11.17 -15.07
CA ALA A 113 -7.11 -12.03 -15.06
C ALA A 113 -8.13 -11.61 -13.98
N ILE A 114 -7.72 -10.82 -12.98
CA ILE A 114 -8.62 -10.29 -11.95
C ILE A 114 -9.56 -9.25 -12.60
N ASP A 115 -10.87 -9.37 -12.38
CA ASP A 115 -11.83 -8.36 -12.83
C ASP A 115 -11.43 -6.97 -12.27
N PRO A 116 -11.32 -5.91 -13.10
CA PRO A 116 -10.93 -4.59 -12.63
C PRO A 116 -11.81 -4.02 -11.51
N GLY A 117 -13.10 -4.40 -11.47
CA GLY A 117 -14.07 -4.08 -10.43
C GLY A 117 -13.85 -4.84 -9.11
N LYS A 118 -13.01 -5.87 -9.11
CA LYS A 118 -12.61 -6.64 -7.91
C LYS A 118 -11.12 -6.55 -7.57
N ASP A 119 -10.33 -5.81 -8.35
CA ASP A 119 -8.90 -5.58 -8.13
C ASP A 119 -8.66 -4.57 -6.97
N VAL A 120 -8.86 -5.04 -5.75
CA VAL A 120 -8.77 -4.23 -4.53
C VAL A 120 -7.33 -3.92 -4.10
N ASP A 121 -6.33 -4.53 -4.75
CA ASP A 121 -4.91 -4.16 -4.59
C ASP A 121 -4.45 -3.12 -5.64
N GLY A 122 -5.30 -2.80 -6.62
CA GLY A 122 -5.11 -1.70 -7.57
C GLY A 122 -4.00 -1.93 -8.60
N PHE A 123 -3.67 -3.17 -8.93
CA PHE A 123 -2.56 -3.50 -9.84
C PHE A 123 -3.00 -3.82 -11.27
N HIS A 124 -4.30 -3.99 -11.51
CA HIS A 124 -4.83 -4.22 -12.84
C HIS A 124 -4.58 -2.99 -13.74
N PRO A 125 -4.08 -3.15 -14.99
CA PRO A 125 -3.76 -2.04 -15.88
C PRO A 125 -4.90 -1.05 -16.10
N VAL A 126 -6.15 -1.52 -16.06
CA VAL A 126 -7.35 -0.65 -16.09
C VAL A 126 -7.39 0.30 -14.89
N ASN A 127 -7.16 -0.18 -13.66
CA ASN A 127 -7.13 0.67 -12.47
C ASN A 127 -5.89 1.57 -12.46
N VAL A 128 -4.73 1.07 -12.89
CA VAL A 128 -3.51 1.88 -13.05
C VAL A 128 -3.71 2.99 -14.10
N GLY A 129 -4.37 2.69 -15.21
CA GLY A 129 -4.69 3.65 -16.26
C GLY A 129 -5.67 4.71 -15.78
N LYS A 130 -6.77 4.30 -15.14
CA LYS A 130 -7.74 5.21 -14.50
C LYS A 130 -7.08 6.11 -13.47
N MET A 131 -6.25 5.53 -12.58
CA MET A 131 -5.45 6.28 -11.63
C MET A 131 -4.59 7.32 -12.36
N MET A 132 -3.89 6.92 -13.43
CA MET A 132 -3.04 7.83 -14.20
C MET A 132 -3.80 9.02 -14.81
N LEU A 133 -5.05 8.79 -15.22
CA LEU A 133 -5.97 9.81 -15.74
C LEU A 133 -6.61 10.68 -14.65
N GLY A 134 -6.48 10.30 -13.36
CA GLY A 134 -7.17 10.96 -12.25
C GLY A 134 -8.64 10.55 -12.13
N GLU A 135 -9.03 9.43 -12.72
CA GLU A 135 -10.39 8.87 -12.64
C GLU A 135 -10.60 8.03 -11.37
N GLN A 136 -11.88 7.82 -11.02
CA GLN A 136 -12.25 6.94 -9.92
C GLN A 136 -11.82 5.49 -10.21
N CYS A 137 -11.04 4.91 -9.31
CA CYS A 137 -10.51 3.56 -9.39
C CYS A 137 -10.12 3.05 -8.00
N PHE A 138 -9.69 1.78 -7.92
CA PHE A 138 -8.99 1.28 -6.74
C PHE A 138 -7.53 1.74 -6.80
N LEU A 139 -7.13 2.50 -5.79
CA LEU A 139 -5.75 2.93 -5.66
C LEU A 139 -4.90 1.78 -5.09
N PRO A 140 -3.65 1.60 -5.55
CA PRO A 140 -2.80 0.60 -4.94
C PRO A 140 -2.58 0.87 -3.46
N CYS A 141 -2.66 -0.17 -2.63
CA CYS A 141 -2.85 -0.03 -1.19
C CYS A 141 -1.75 0.77 -0.49
N THR A 142 -0.49 0.53 -0.85
CA THR A 142 0.66 1.24 -0.27
C THR A 142 0.67 2.72 -0.67
N PRO A 143 0.58 3.10 -1.97
CA PRO A 143 0.39 4.49 -2.39
C PRO A 143 -0.79 5.21 -1.73
N HIS A 144 -1.95 4.54 -1.65
CA HIS A 144 -3.13 5.08 -0.96
C HIS A 144 -2.83 5.32 0.53
N GLY A 145 -2.08 4.41 1.17
CA GLY A 145 -1.62 4.56 2.54
C GLY A 145 -0.72 5.76 2.74
N VAL A 146 0.22 6.02 1.80
CA VAL A 146 1.08 7.21 1.82
C VAL A 146 0.25 8.49 1.76
N LEU A 147 -0.74 8.54 0.86
CA LEU A 147 -1.64 9.68 0.71
C LEU A 147 -2.40 9.97 2.01
N GLU A 148 -3.00 8.95 2.62
CA GLU A 148 -3.74 9.07 3.88
C GLU A 148 -2.83 9.52 5.05
N LEU A 149 -1.59 9.04 5.10
CA LEU A 149 -0.64 9.46 6.13
C LEU A 149 -0.30 10.94 6.03
N LEU A 150 -0.08 11.45 4.81
CA LEU A 150 0.21 12.86 4.57
C LEU A 150 -1.00 13.73 4.95
N LEU A 151 -2.18 13.37 4.44
CA LEU A 151 -3.45 14.07 4.70
C LEU A 151 -3.76 14.16 6.19
N ARG A 152 -3.84 13.01 6.87
CA ARG A 152 -4.22 12.94 8.28
C ARG A 152 -3.16 13.50 9.22
N SER A 153 -1.92 13.66 8.75
CA SER A 153 -0.87 14.32 9.51
C SER A 153 -0.87 15.84 9.38
N GLY A 154 -1.71 16.40 8.49
CA GLY A 154 -1.80 17.82 8.19
C GLY A 154 -0.62 18.33 7.36
N VAL A 155 0.00 17.47 6.54
CA VAL A 155 1.11 17.87 5.66
C VAL A 155 0.53 18.58 4.44
N GLU A 156 0.93 19.83 4.23
CA GLU A 156 0.58 20.56 3.01
C GLU A 156 1.31 19.96 1.81
N THR A 157 0.55 19.55 0.80
CA THR A 157 1.06 18.85 -0.40
C THR A 157 0.95 19.73 -1.63
N SER A 158 0.02 20.68 -1.65
CA SER A 158 -0.22 21.55 -2.79
C SER A 158 0.94 22.53 -2.97
N GLY A 159 1.57 22.49 -4.14
CA GLY A 159 2.75 23.29 -4.48
C GLY A 159 4.06 22.80 -3.88
N ALA A 160 4.04 21.77 -3.02
CA ALA A 160 5.25 21.19 -2.44
C ALA A 160 6.12 20.49 -3.50
N GLU A 161 7.43 20.50 -3.31
CA GLU A 161 8.35 19.66 -4.07
C GLU A 161 8.43 18.26 -3.45
N VAL A 162 7.83 17.29 -4.14
CA VAL A 162 7.81 15.88 -3.73
C VAL A 162 8.85 15.10 -4.51
N VAL A 163 9.77 14.46 -3.80
CA VAL A 163 10.75 13.55 -4.41
C VAL A 163 10.40 12.12 -4.04
N VAL A 164 10.25 11.27 -5.04
CA VAL A 164 9.98 9.85 -4.87
C VAL A 164 11.22 9.07 -5.27
N VAL A 165 11.83 8.34 -4.34
CA VAL A 165 12.98 7.47 -4.62
C VAL A 165 12.48 6.05 -4.80
N GLY A 166 12.52 5.55 -6.04
CA GLY A 166 11.99 4.24 -6.41
C GLY A 166 10.88 4.36 -7.45
N ARG A 167 10.87 3.47 -8.44
CA ARG A 167 9.97 3.53 -9.61
C ARG A 167 9.26 2.20 -9.91
N SER A 168 9.01 1.40 -8.88
CA SER A 168 8.23 0.17 -9.03
C SER A 168 6.82 0.48 -9.54
N ASN A 169 6.20 -0.49 -10.20
CA ASN A 169 4.83 -0.35 -10.71
C ASN A 169 3.79 -0.32 -9.57
N ILE A 170 4.15 -0.82 -8.38
CA ILE A 170 3.23 -1.01 -7.26
C ILE A 170 3.30 0.10 -6.19
N VAL A 171 4.42 0.85 -6.14
CA VAL A 171 4.61 1.92 -5.15
C VAL A 171 5.07 3.21 -5.81
N GLY A 172 6.30 3.23 -6.35
CA GLY A 172 6.96 4.48 -6.73
C GLY A 172 6.24 5.26 -7.83
N LYS A 173 5.90 4.60 -8.95
CA LYS A 173 5.16 5.25 -10.04
C LYS A 173 3.74 5.68 -9.61
N PRO A 174 2.95 4.83 -8.91
CA PRO A 174 1.67 5.27 -8.38
C PRO A 174 1.76 6.47 -7.42
N VAL A 175 2.69 6.47 -6.46
CA VAL A 175 2.85 7.63 -5.54
C VAL A 175 3.15 8.89 -6.35
N ALA A 176 4.11 8.84 -7.27
CA ALA A 176 4.44 10.00 -8.09
C ALA A 176 3.22 10.52 -8.89
N ASN A 177 2.41 9.61 -9.42
CA ASN A 177 1.19 9.98 -10.15
C ASN A 177 0.09 10.54 -9.23
N LEU A 178 -0.09 10.00 -8.04
CA LEU A 178 -1.08 10.52 -7.08
C LEU A 178 -0.69 11.92 -6.59
N MET A 179 0.59 12.15 -6.32
CA MET A 179 1.07 13.43 -5.79
C MET A 179 0.98 14.56 -6.83
N LEU A 180 1.12 14.28 -8.13
CA LEU A 180 1.03 15.30 -9.18
C LEU A 180 -0.42 15.71 -9.53
N GLN A 181 -1.41 14.90 -9.15
CA GLN A 181 -2.79 15.14 -9.55
C GLN A 181 -3.37 16.38 -8.86
N LYS A 182 -4.26 17.11 -9.54
CA LYS A 182 -5.03 18.20 -8.94
C LYS A 182 -6.09 17.64 -7.98
N ARG A 183 -5.69 17.31 -6.76
CA ARG A 183 -6.52 16.69 -5.72
C ARG A 183 -6.06 17.06 -4.32
N GLU A 184 -6.90 16.78 -3.33
CA GLU A 184 -6.49 16.81 -1.93
C GLU A 184 -5.41 15.75 -1.67
N GLY A 185 -4.34 16.15 -0.97
CA GLY A 185 -3.17 15.29 -0.72
C GLY A 185 -2.24 15.15 -1.92
N GLY A 186 -2.48 15.92 -2.99
CA GLY A 186 -1.62 16.00 -4.17
C GLY A 186 -1.36 17.46 -4.57
N ASN A 187 -1.44 17.75 -5.86
CA ASN A 187 -1.15 19.04 -6.48
C ASN A 187 0.31 19.52 -6.26
N ALA A 188 1.23 18.57 -6.21
CA ALA A 188 2.65 18.79 -5.98
C ALA A 188 3.47 18.89 -7.27
N THR A 189 4.66 19.50 -7.18
CA THR A 189 5.72 19.30 -8.17
C THR A 189 6.46 18.02 -7.86
N VAL A 190 6.50 17.05 -8.78
CA VAL A 190 7.01 15.70 -8.49
C VAL A 190 8.30 15.39 -9.27
N THR A 191 9.32 14.94 -8.55
CA THR A 191 10.55 14.37 -9.12
C THR A 191 10.64 12.89 -8.78
N LEU A 192 10.77 12.03 -9.79
CA LEU A 192 10.93 10.58 -9.62
C LEU A 192 12.39 10.17 -9.81
N CYS A 193 13.02 9.70 -8.74
CA CYS A 193 14.38 9.21 -8.73
C CYS A 193 14.44 7.67 -8.79
N HIS A 194 15.53 7.14 -9.32
CA HIS A 194 15.76 5.70 -9.45
C HIS A 194 17.26 5.36 -9.56
N THR A 195 17.59 4.08 -9.71
CA THR A 195 18.97 3.53 -9.80
C THR A 195 19.86 4.10 -10.92
N ARG A 196 19.35 5.01 -11.76
CA ARG A 196 20.09 5.69 -12.84
C ARG A 196 19.99 7.21 -12.77
N THR A 197 19.40 7.74 -11.69
CA THR A 197 19.42 9.18 -11.41
C THR A 197 20.86 9.59 -11.19
N ARG A 198 21.28 10.64 -11.91
CA ARG A 198 22.58 11.28 -11.65
C ARG A 198 22.39 12.16 -10.43
N ASP A 199 23.31 12.06 -9.47
CA ASP A 199 23.29 12.86 -8.24
C ASP A 199 21.93 12.77 -7.51
N MET A 200 21.68 11.61 -6.89
CA MET A 200 20.47 11.38 -6.08
C MET A 200 20.32 12.46 -4.99
N ASP A 201 21.43 12.86 -4.38
CA ASP A 201 21.48 13.75 -3.24
C ASP A 201 21.04 15.17 -3.61
N PHE A 202 21.39 15.64 -4.81
CA PHE A 202 20.86 16.90 -5.34
C PHE A 202 19.33 16.93 -5.33
N HIS A 203 18.70 15.83 -5.75
CA HIS A 203 17.24 15.75 -5.78
C HIS A 203 16.66 15.63 -4.37
N THR A 204 17.15 14.70 -3.55
CA THR A 204 16.58 14.46 -2.21
C THR A 204 16.76 15.65 -1.27
N ARG A 205 17.81 16.47 -1.43
CA ARG A 205 18.00 17.71 -0.67
C ARG A 205 17.01 18.83 -1.04
N ARG A 206 16.29 18.73 -2.15
CA ARG A 206 15.28 19.72 -2.53
C ARG A 206 13.90 19.41 -1.97
N ALA A 207 13.64 18.14 -1.69
CA ALA A 207 12.33 17.63 -1.29
C ALA A 207 11.75 18.36 -0.08
N ASP A 208 10.57 18.95 -0.22
CA ASP A 208 9.69 19.28 0.91
C ASP A 208 9.12 17.99 1.51
N ILE A 209 8.76 17.04 0.65
CA ILE A 209 8.28 15.71 1.01
C ILE A 209 9.13 14.68 0.27
N LEU A 210 9.75 13.78 1.02
CA LEU A 210 10.55 12.68 0.48
C LEU A 210 9.83 11.35 0.73
N VAL A 211 9.46 10.66 -0.34
CA VAL A 211 8.92 9.29 -0.28
C VAL A 211 9.98 8.31 -0.74
N VAL A 212 10.39 7.37 0.12
CA VAL A 212 11.47 6.42 -0.18
C VAL A 212 10.90 5.00 -0.26
N ALA A 213 11.02 4.39 -1.44
CA ALA A 213 10.56 3.04 -1.77
C ALA A 213 11.61 2.34 -2.64
N ALA A 214 12.84 2.32 -2.15
CA ALA A 214 14.03 1.79 -2.83
C ALA A 214 14.26 0.29 -2.54
N GLY A 215 13.79 -0.21 -1.39
CA GLY A 215 14.04 -1.58 -0.93
C GLY A 215 15.51 -1.82 -0.55
N VAL A 216 16.17 -0.81 0.01
CA VAL A 216 17.57 -0.86 0.44
C VAL A 216 17.68 -0.20 1.81
N ALA A 217 17.99 -1.01 2.83
CA ALA A 217 18.03 -0.56 4.21
C ALA A 217 18.97 0.64 4.43
N ASN A 218 18.49 1.67 5.13
CA ASN A 218 19.27 2.85 5.52
C ASN A 218 20.01 3.54 4.35
N MET A 219 19.44 3.51 3.14
CA MET A 219 20.01 4.11 1.94
C MET A 219 20.07 5.65 2.04
N ILE A 220 19.00 6.28 2.55
CA ILE A 220 18.92 7.74 2.69
C ILE A 220 19.35 8.14 4.10
N LYS A 221 20.33 9.05 4.18
CA LYS A 221 20.95 9.54 5.42
C LYS A 221 20.68 11.03 5.66
N ALA A 222 21.03 11.50 6.85
CA ALA A 222 20.80 12.89 7.28
C ALA A 222 21.40 13.94 6.34
N ASP A 223 22.58 13.70 5.76
CA ASP A 223 23.22 14.64 4.84
C ASP A 223 22.55 14.69 3.46
N GLN A 224 21.69 13.72 3.12
CA GLN A 224 21.00 13.66 1.83
C GLN A 224 19.62 14.37 1.84
N VAL A 225 19.19 14.91 2.99
CA VAL A 225 17.92 15.61 3.14
C VAL A 225 18.10 17.07 3.58
N LYS A 226 17.11 17.92 3.33
CA LYS A 226 17.09 19.28 3.89
C LYS A 226 16.50 19.33 5.29
N GLU A 227 16.77 20.43 5.99
CA GLU A 227 16.09 20.76 7.24
C GLU A 227 14.59 20.98 6.98
N GLY A 228 13.74 20.46 7.87
CA GLY A 228 12.28 20.61 7.78
C GLY A 228 11.59 19.67 6.79
N VAL A 229 12.29 18.71 6.19
CA VAL A 229 11.69 17.73 5.26
C VAL A 229 10.62 16.87 5.96
N VAL A 230 9.56 16.50 5.24
CA VAL A 230 8.64 15.42 5.63
C VAL A 230 9.07 14.12 4.96
N VAL A 231 9.28 13.05 5.73
CA VAL A 231 9.78 11.78 5.19
C VAL A 231 8.76 10.67 5.37
N ILE A 232 8.38 10.03 4.26
CA ILE A 232 7.60 8.80 4.22
C ILE A 232 8.53 7.67 3.77
N ASP A 233 8.95 6.85 4.73
CA ASP A 233 9.73 5.65 4.50
C ASP A 233 8.79 4.46 4.27
N VAL A 234 8.74 4.00 3.02
CA VAL A 234 7.92 2.87 2.58
C VAL A 234 8.70 1.55 2.71
N GLY A 235 10.03 1.60 2.80
CA GLY A 235 10.90 0.44 2.86
C GLY A 235 10.61 -0.46 4.06
N VAL A 236 10.68 -1.76 3.85
CA VAL A 236 10.64 -2.75 4.94
C VAL A 236 11.71 -3.80 4.66
N ASN A 237 12.85 -3.63 5.29
CA ASN A 237 14.03 -4.48 5.11
C ASN A 237 14.28 -5.27 6.38
N ARG A 238 14.46 -6.58 6.25
CA ARG A 238 14.89 -7.42 7.37
C ARG A 238 16.39 -7.34 7.53
N ILE A 239 16.85 -6.78 8.65
CA ILE A 239 18.28 -6.57 8.94
C ILE A 239 18.83 -7.53 10.00
N GLY A 240 17.98 -8.40 10.57
CA GLY A 240 18.42 -9.39 11.55
C GLY A 240 17.27 -10.12 12.24
N MET A 241 17.59 -10.75 13.36
CA MET A 241 16.65 -11.30 14.34
C MET A 241 17.00 -10.76 15.72
N SER A 242 15.99 -10.44 16.53
CA SER A 242 16.15 -10.13 17.95
C SER A 242 16.47 -11.40 18.73
N GLU A 243 16.93 -11.24 19.98
CA GLU A 243 17.13 -12.35 20.92
C GLU A 243 15.84 -13.17 21.17
N SER A 244 14.68 -12.52 21.03
CA SER A 244 13.36 -13.16 21.10
C SER A 244 12.90 -13.86 19.81
N GLY A 245 13.77 -13.94 18.79
CA GLY A 245 13.49 -14.58 17.50
C GLY A 245 12.62 -13.77 16.53
N LYS A 246 12.31 -12.49 16.84
CA LYS A 246 11.53 -11.63 15.95
C LYS A 246 12.43 -10.97 14.91
N ALA A 247 11.95 -10.80 13.69
CA ALA A 247 12.69 -10.08 12.66
C ALA A 247 12.94 -8.62 13.09
N ILE A 248 14.18 -8.16 12.97
CA ILE A 248 14.51 -6.73 13.10
C ILE A 248 14.29 -6.10 11.73
N LEU A 249 13.45 -5.07 11.70
CA LEU A 249 13.07 -4.37 10.49
C LEU A 249 13.66 -2.96 10.50
N ALA A 250 14.15 -2.51 9.36
CA ALA A 250 14.56 -1.14 9.10
C ALA A 250 13.96 -0.67 7.78
N GLY A 251 13.75 0.64 7.67
CA GLY A 251 13.27 1.26 6.46
C GLY A 251 14.38 1.51 5.45
N ASP A 252 14.07 2.22 4.37
CA ASP A 252 15.04 2.66 3.38
C ASP A 252 15.77 3.95 3.83
N VAL A 253 15.34 4.55 4.94
CA VAL A 253 15.90 5.76 5.53
C VAL A 253 16.57 5.43 6.87
N GLU A 254 17.74 6.00 7.12
CA GLU A 254 18.40 5.94 8.42
C GLU A 254 17.64 6.82 9.43
N PHE A 255 16.64 6.20 10.07
CA PHE A 255 15.61 6.89 10.83
C PHE A 255 16.17 7.84 11.90
N ASP A 256 17.11 7.37 12.73
CA ASP A 256 17.60 8.14 13.88
C ASP A 256 18.32 9.42 13.44
N SER A 257 19.13 9.37 12.38
CA SER A 257 19.88 10.54 11.92
C SER A 257 18.99 11.53 11.15
N VAL A 258 18.05 11.03 10.34
CA VAL A 258 17.14 11.87 9.55
C VAL A 258 16.07 12.53 10.41
N LYS A 259 15.62 11.86 11.49
CA LYS A 259 14.66 12.41 12.45
C LYS A 259 15.13 13.71 13.12
N GLU A 260 16.42 13.94 13.23
CA GLU A 260 16.96 15.17 13.82
C GLU A 260 16.83 16.40 12.90
N LYS A 261 16.62 16.18 11.59
CA LYS A 261 16.45 17.25 10.58
C LYS A 261 15.01 17.37 10.06
N ALA A 262 14.26 16.27 10.09
CA ALA A 262 12.92 16.22 9.51
C ALA A 262 11.92 17.04 10.35
N ALA A 263 10.95 17.67 9.69
CA ALA A 263 9.76 18.19 10.38
C ALA A 263 8.85 17.05 10.83
N ALA A 264 8.71 16.02 10.00
CA ALA A 264 7.95 14.82 10.30
C ALA A 264 8.52 13.58 9.60
N ILE A 265 8.40 12.40 10.22
CA ILE A 265 8.93 11.14 9.66
C ILE A 265 8.08 9.94 10.06
N THR A 266 7.87 9.00 9.14
CA THR A 266 7.26 7.70 9.45
C THR A 266 8.28 6.74 10.06
N PRO A 267 7.94 6.01 11.13
CA PRO A 267 8.82 4.98 11.68
C PRO A 267 8.72 3.68 10.86
N VAL A 268 9.79 2.88 10.89
CA VAL A 268 9.76 1.50 10.39
C VAL A 268 10.26 0.57 11.51
N PRO A 269 9.43 -0.38 11.98
CA PRO A 269 8.02 -0.61 11.62
C PRO A 269 7.06 0.45 12.19
N GLY A 270 5.78 0.39 11.77
CA GLY A 270 4.70 1.19 12.36
C GLY A 270 4.25 2.42 11.55
N GLY A 271 4.95 2.73 10.46
CA GLY A 271 4.58 3.73 9.45
C GLY A 271 3.69 3.16 8.35
N VAL A 272 4.22 2.99 7.13
CA VAL A 272 3.42 2.64 5.94
C VAL A 272 2.83 1.23 5.96
N GLY A 273 3.51 0.26 6.58
CA GLY A 273 3.08 -1.15 6.60
C GLY A 273 1.64 -1.37 7.10
N PRO A 274 1.26 -0.91 8.30
CA PRO A 274 -0.12 -1.00 8.81
C PRO A 274 -1.19 -0.39 7.90
N MET A 275 -0.84 0.67 7.15
CA MET A 275 -1.76 1.34 6.22
C MET A 275 -2.10 0.46 5.03
N THR A 276 -1.14 -0.33 4.53
CA THR A 276 -1.34 -1.20 3.35
C THR A 276 -2.51 -2.18 3.58
N ILE A 277 -2.57 -2.83 4.75
CA ILE A 277 -3.69 -3.74 5.08
C ILE A 277 -5.00 -2.95 5.21
N THR A 278 -4.97 -1.76 5.82
CA THR A 278 -6.18 -0.96 6.00
C THR A 278 -6.74 -0.47 4.67
N MET A 279 -5.88 -0.06 3.74
CA MET A 279 -6.30 0.40 2.41
C MET A 279 -6.88 -0.73 1.57
N LEU A 280 -6.39 -1.97 1.73
CA LEU A 280 -7.03 -3.14 1.13
C LEU A 280 -8.47 -3.31 1.61
N MET A 281 -8.72 -3.14 2.91
CA MET A 281 -10.08 -3.21 3.47
C MET A 281 -10.94 -2.06 2.94
N LYS A 282 -10.40 -0.84 2.88
CA LYS A 282 -11.08 0.34 2.32
C LYS A 282 -11.50 0.10 0.86
N ASN A 283 -10.58 -0.39 0.03
CA ASN A 283 -10.86 -0.76 -1.36
C ASN A 283 -11.89 -1.89 -1.47
N THR A 284 -11.87 -2.87 -0.56
CA THR A 284 -12.89 -3.95 -0.52
C THR A 284 -14.28 -3.41 -0.20
N VAL A 285 -14.40 -2.50 0.76
CA VAL A 285 -15.68 -1.84 1.08
C VAL A 285 -16.17 -1.00 -0.09
N GLN A 286 -15.25 -0.27 -0.76
CA GLN A 286 -15.57 0.48 -1.97
C GLN A 286 -16.05 -0.44 -3.10
N ALA A 287 -15.39 -1.58 -3.34
CA ALA A 287 -15.78 -2.53 -4.37
C ALA A 287 -17.18 -3.10 -4.12
N ALA A 288 -17.50 -3.42 -2.85
CA ALA A 288 -18.84 -3.86 -2.47
C ALA A 288 -19.89 -2.78 -2.77
N ARG A 289 -19.65 -1.52 -2.40
CA ARG A 289 -20.55 -0.39 -2.70
C ARG A 289 -20.80 -0.25 -4.20
N GLN A 290 -19.73 -0.19 -4.99
CA GLN A 290 -19.80 -0.05 -6.44
C GLN A 290 -20.57 -1.20 -7.10
N SER A 291 -20.36 -2.45 -6.66
CA SER A 291 -21.08 -3.61 -7.18
C SER A 291 -22.60 -3.57 -6.92
N ALA A 292 -23.01 -2.86 -5.86
CA ALA A 292 -24.40 -2.66 -5.49
C ALA A 292 -25.00 -1.35 -6.05
N GLY A 293 -24.25 -0.62 -6.90
CA GLY A 293 -24.68 0.68 -7.43
C GLY A 293 -24.75 1.79 -6.36
N LEU A 294 -24.01 1.63 -5.27
CA LEU A 294 -23.85 2.63 -4.21
C LEU A 294 -22.57 3.42 -4.47
N GLU A 295 -22.55 4.71 -4.11
CA GLU A 295 -21.38 5.59 -4.21
C GLU A 295 -20.09 4.95 -3.65
#